data_AF-A0A5N6U3R8-F1
#
_entry.id   AF-A0A5N6U3R8-F1
#
_cell.length_a   1.000
_cell.length_b   1.000
_cell.length_c   1.000
_cell.angle_alpha   90.00
_cell.angle_beta   90.00
_cell.angle_gamma   90.00
#
_symmetry.space_group_name_H-M   'P 1'
#
loop_
_entity.id
_entity.type
_entity.pdbx_description
1 polymer ?
#
loop_
_entity_poly.entity_id
_entity_poly.type
_entity_poly.pdbx_seq_one_letter_code
_entity_poly.pdbx_strand_id
1 'polypeptide(L)'
;MPFSDHTPRLDYLKNAASSLESLSPSTAAHLMMTHNHIYLDEYKALNQRQQEACCAACGSNRNPEWTKMIQRKKKNTKGKFPNGATIYKCLRCKRRTVKPSRTESVRPITTSDVSTTDASTLQSEPAVGNNLPNKTADNSNSKKRAKARKQGGLQALLASKQQSQSKSSLDLFDFLQQ
;
A
#
# COMPACT_ATOMS: atom_id res chain seq x y z
N MET A 1 17.43 -5.25 26.55
CA MET A 1 16.56 -4.49 27.47
C MET A 1 15.17 -4.45 26.85
N PRO A 2 14.09 -4.52 27.65
CA PRO A 2 12.73 -4.38 27.13
C PRO A 2 12.47 -2.96 26.59
N PHE A 3 11.61 -2.85 25.56
CA PHE A 3 11.25 -1.57 24.91
C PHE A 3 10.79 -0.47 25.87
N SER A 4 10.14 -0.86 26.96
CA SER A 4 9.69 0.05 28.02
C SER A 4 10.82 0.93 28.55
N ASP A 5 12.03 0.38 28.67
CA ASP A 5 13.19 1.08 29.24
C ASP A 5 13.70 2.16 28.29
N HIS A 6 13.43 2.01 26.99
CA HIS A 6 13.81 2.97 25.97
C HIS A 6 12.77 4.08 25.78
N THR A 7 11.55 3.94 26.31
CA THR A 7 10.48 4.95 26.14
C THR A 7 10.87 6.38 26.57
N PRO A 8 11.43 6.64 27.77
CA PRO A 8 11.81 8.00 28.15
C PRO A 8 12.93 8.55 27.27
N ARG A 9 13.86 7.67 26.83
CA ARG A 9 14.95 8.05 25.94
C ARG A 9 14.43 8.42 24.55
N LEU A 10 13.49 7.65 24.00
CA LEU A 10 12.88 7.91 22.70
C LEU A 10 12.13 9.25 22.72
N ASP A 11 11.35 9.52 23.77
CA ASP A 11 10.63 10.77 23.91
C ASP A 11 11.59 11.96 24.07
N TYR A 12 12.64 11.82 24.88
CA TYR A 12 13.69 12.84 24.98
C TYR A 12 14.34 13.14 23.63
N LEU A 13 14.77 12.11 22.88
CA LEU A 13 15.40 12.28 21.58
C LEU A 13 14.47 13.01 20.59
N LYS A 14 13.18 12.67 20.60
CA LYS A 14 12.15 13.30 19.76
C LYS A 14 11.92 14.77 20.10
N ASN A 15 11.80 15.08 21.38
CA ASN A 15 11.57 16.44 21.84
C ASN A 15 12.80 17.31 21.59
N ALA A 16 13.99 16.81 21.94
CA ALA A 16 15.26 17.51 21.69
C ALA A 16 15.49 17.78 20.19
N ALA A 17 15.20 16.80 19.32
CA ALA A 17 15.31 17.01 17.88
C ALA A 17 14.37 18.12 17.39
N SER A 18 13.14 18.15 17.90
CA SER A 18 12.14 19.14 17.51
C SER A 18 12.53 20.56 17.98
N SER A 19 13.09 20.70 19.18
CA SER A 19 13.62 21.98 19.69
C SER A 19 14.83 22.49 18.93
N LEU A 20 15.66 21.59 18.39
CA LEU A 20 16.89 21.94 17.67
C LEU A 20 16.70 22.11 16.16
N GLU A 21 15.54 21.77 15.61
CA GLU A 21 15.34 21.74 14.14
C GLU A 21 15.62 23.10 13.48
N SER A 22 15.22 24.22 14.11
CA SER A 22 15.44 25.57 13.59
C SER A 22 16.87 26.07 13.76
N LEU A 23 17.55 25.66 14.83
CA LEU A 23 18.90 26.13 15.19
C LEU A 23 20.00 25.29 14.54
N SER A 24 19.83 23.96 14.57
CA SER A 24 20.76 22.99 14.00
C SER A 24 19.98 21.81 13.42
N PRO A 25 19.53 21.89 12.16
CA PRO A 25 18.82 20.79 11.51
C PRO A 25 19.71 19.57 11.29
N SER A 26 21.03 19.72 11.34
CA SER A 26 21.98 18.59 11.27
C SER A 26 21.96 17.78 12.57
N THR A 27 22.02 18.46 13.72
CA THR A 27 21.96 17.82 15.04
C THR A 27 20.60 17.20 15.29
N ALA A 28 19.51 17.90 14.97
CA ALA A 28 18.16 17.37 15.07
C ALA A 28 17.99 16.06 14.27
N ALA A 29 18.53 16.03 13.04
CA ALA A 29 18.53 14.83 12.21
C ALA A 29 19.33 13.68 12.85
N HIS A 30 20.47 13.95 13.48
CA HIS A 30 21.27 12.93 14.17
C HIS A 30 20.52 12.33 15.37
N LEU A 31 19.83 13.16 16.17
CA LEU A 31 18.99 12.68 17.27
C LEU A 31 17.84 11.80 16.76
N MET A 32 17.22 12.18 15.64
CA MET A 32 16.20 11.36 14.97
C MET A 32 16.72 10.09 14.33
N MET A 33 17.94 10.09 13.81
CA MET A 33 18.59 8.87 13.37
C MET A 33 18.77 7.90 14.54
N THR A 34 19.24 8.40 15.68
CA THR A 34 19.44 7.59 16.89
C THR A 34 18.12 7.04 17.43
N HIS A 35 17.06 7.85 17.47
CA HIS A 35 15.71 7.41 17.80
C HIS A 35 15.24 6.27 16.89
N ASN A 36 15.42 6.43 15.56
CA ASN A 36 15.00 5.43 14.59
C ASN A 36 15.81 4.13 14.70
N HIS A 37 17.09 4.23 15.05
CA HIS A 37 17.94 3.06 15.27
C HIS A 37 17.42 2.21 16.42
N ILE A 38 17.09 2.82 17.56
CA ILE A 38 16.50 2.12 18.72
C ILE A 38 15.21 1.41 18.33
N TYR A 39 14.32 2.06 17.54
CA TYR A 39 13.10 1.42 17.04
C TYR A 39 13.40 0.17 16.19
N LEU A 40 14.38 0.26 15.30
CA LEU A 40 14.74 -0.82 14.38
C LEU A 40 15.47 -1.97 15.08
N ASP A 41 16.34 -1.68 16.05
CA ASP A 41 17.04 -2.67 16.88
C ASP A 41 16.05 -3.55 17.65
N GLU A 42 14.95 -2.95 18.09
CA GLU A 42 13.85 -3.64 18.76
C GLU A 42 12.86 -4.29 17.78
N TYR A 43 13.23 -4.42 16.51
CA TYR A 43 12.45 -5.00 15.42
C TYR A 43 11.07 -4.32 15.20
N LYS A 44 10.90 -3.07 15.66
CA LYS A 44 9.69 -2.28 15.40
C LYS A 44 9.89 -1.42 14.17
N ALA A 45 9.04 -1.64 13.17
CA ALA A 45 8.98 -0.75 12.02
C ALA A 45 8.48 0.64 12.44
N LEU A 46 9.07 1.69 11.85
CA LEU A 46 8.60 3.06 12.04
C LEU A 46 7.16 3.20 11.55
N ASN A 47 6.35 3.93 12.32
CA ASN A 47 4.96 4.21 11.95
C ASN A 47 4.91 5.00 10.64
N GLN A 48 3.83 4.84 9.87
CA GLN A 48 3.67 5.55 8.60
C GLN A 48 3.82 7.08 8.77
N ARG A 49 3.24 7.65 9.83
CA ARG A 49 3.37 9.08 10.15
C ARG A 49 4.83 9.49 10.38
N GLN A 50 5.62 8.67 11.07
CA GLN A 50 7.05 8.94 11.30
C GLN A 50 7.84 8.84 10.01
N GLN A 51 7.54 7.85 9.17
CA GLN A 51 8.17 7.71 7.85
C GLN A 51 7.83 8.89 6.93
N GLU A 52 6.66 9.51 7.08
CA GLU A 52 6.24 10.69 6.31
C GLU A 52 6.84 11.98 6.86
N ALA A 53 7.05 12.08 8.17
CA ALA A 53 7.62 13.25 8.81
C ALA A 53 9.15 13.32 8.65
N CYS A 54 9.86 12.20 8.76
CA CYS A 54 11.32 12.17 8.79
C CYS A 54 11.89 11.08 7.89
N CYS A 55 13.14 11.24 7.47
CA CYS A 55 13.86 10.19 6.78
C CYS A 55 14.20 9.05 7.76
N ALA A 56 13.72 7.83 7.49
CA ALA A 56 14.02 6.64 8.30
C ALA A 56 15.54 6.36 8.43
N ALA A 57 16.32 6.89 7.48
CA ALA A 57 17.75 6.64 7.35
C ALA A 57 18.62 7.53 8.22
N CYS A 58 18.45 8.84 8.07
CA CYS A 58 19.32 9.87 8.63
C CYS A 58 18.54 10.82 9.55
N GLY A 59 17.26 10.53 9.83
CA GLY A 59 16.42 11.30 10.75
C GLY A 59 15.99 12.68 10.25
N SER A 60 16.45 13.16 9.09
CA SER A 60 16.15 14.52 8.64
C SER A 60 14.65 14.72 8.34
N ASN A 61 14.08 15.86 8.74
CA ASN A 61 12.69 16.19 8.48
C ASN A 61 12.41 16.29 6.97
N ARG A 62 11.22 15.83 6.58
CA ARG A 62 10.75 15.83 5.21
C ARG A 62 10.05 17.14 4.88
N ASN A 63 10.86 18.10 4.46
CA ASN A 63 10.40 19.35 3.90
C ASN A 63 10.65 19.38 2.38
N PRO A 64 9.92 20.18 1.60
CA PRO A 64 10.11 20.29 0.15
C PRO A 64 11.54 20.74 -0.22
N GLU A 65 12.21 21.50 0.65
CA GLU A 65 13.60 21.92 0.48
C GLU A 65 14.60 20.76 0.59
N TRP A 66 14.32 19.78 1.47
CA TRP A 66 15.26 18.71 1.82
C TRP A 66 14.84 17.32 1.33
N THR A 67 13.64 17.21 0.75
CA THR A 67 13.05 15.96 0.26
C THR A 67 12.37 16.17 -1.09
N LYS A 68 12.81 15.41 -2.09
CA LYS A 68 12.15 15.35 -3.39
C LYS A 68 11.04 14.31 -3.37
N MET A 69 9.80 14.73 -3.60
CA MET A 69 8.66 13.83 -3.78
C MET A 69 8.48 13.51 -5.27
N ILE A 70 8.35 12.22 -5.59
CA ILE A 70 8.12 11.73 -6.95
C ILE A 70 6.87 10.86 -6.92
N GLN A 71 5.79 11.32 -7.54
CA GLN A 71 4.59 10.50 -7.69
C GLN A 71 4.70 9.67 -8.97
N ARG A 72 4.58 8.35 -8.84
CA ARG A 72 4.46 7.43 -9.97
C ARG A 72 3.01 7.04 -10.15
N LYS A 73 2.38 7.57 -11.19
CA LYS A 73 1.09 7.08 -11.69
C LYS A 73 1.29 5.75 -12.42
N LYS A 74 0.32 4.85 -12.32
CA LYS A 74 0.35 3.56 -13.02
C LYS A 74 0.27 3.81 -14.53
N LYS A 75 1.19 3.19 -15.28
CA LYS A 75 1.10 3.06 -16.74
C LYS A 75 0.91 1.56 -17.03
N ASN A 76 -0.34 1.15 -17.24
CA ASN A 76 -0.85 -0.18 -17.68
C ASN A 76 0.12 -1.37 -17.77
N THR A 77 0.83 -1.69 -16.69
CA THR A 77 1.70 -2.87 -16.60
C THR A 77 1.58 -3.50 -15.23
N LYS A 78 1.74 -4.82 -15.18
CA LYS A 78 1.51 -5.76 -14.06
C LYS A 78 2.43 -5.50 -12.85
N GLY A 79 2.41 -4.30 -12.29
CA GLY A 79 3.24 -3.89 -11.15
C GLY A 79 2.63 -4.28 -9.80
N LYS A 80 3.52 -4.48 -8.81
CA LYS A 80 3.21 -4.90 -7.42
C LYS A 80 2.32 -3.91 -6.64
N PHE A 81 2.13 -2.68 -7.13
CA PHE A 81 1.31 -1.63 -6.51
C PHE A 81 0.16 -1.25 -7.45
N PRO A 82 -1.09 -1.64 -7.13
CA PRO A 82 -2.21 -1.54 -8.07
C PRO A 82 -2.59 -0.09 -8.44
N ASN A 83 -2.22 0.90 -7.62
CA ASN A 83 -2.70 2.29 -7.71
C ASN A 83 -1.57 3.34 -7.82
N GLY A 84 -0.35 2.93 -8.14
CA GLY A 84 0.82 3.81 -8.16
C GLY A 84 1.52 3.94 -6.79
N ALA A 85 2.55 4.78 -6.72
CA ALA A 85 3.34 4.95 -5.51
C ALA A 85 3.97 6.36 -5.42
N THR A 86 4.07 6.88 -4.21
CA THR A 86 4.80 8.11 -3.90
C THR A 86 6.19 7.75 -3.38
N ILE A 87 7.22 8.20 -4.07
CA ILE A 87 8.61 7.97 -3.71
C ILE A 87 9.16 9.25 -3.08
N TYR A 88 9.61 9.17 -1.85
CA TYR A 88 10.30 10.25 -1.17
C TYR A 88 11.81 10.00 -1.28
N LYS A 89 12.55 10.96 -1.82
CA LYS A 89 14.01 10.93 -1.89
C LYS A 89 14.57 11.99 -0.96
N CYS A 90 15.26 11.57 0.10
CA CYS A 90 15.98 12.48 0.98
C CYS A 90 17.16 13.10 0.23
N LEU A 91 17.33 14.42 0.28
CA LEU A 91 18.43 15.10 -0.41
C LEU A 91 19.73 15.10 0.41
N ARG A 92 19.67 14.85 1.72
CA ARG A 92 20.84 14.71 2.59
C ARG A 92 21.55 13.37 2.41
N CYS A 93 20.84 12.26 2.67
CA CYS A 93 21.43 10.91 2.58
C CYS A 93 21.15 10.17 1.27
N LYS A 94 20.38 10.78 0.34
CA LYS A 94 19.99 10.19 -0.96
C LYS A 94 19.16 8.90 -0.88
N ARG A 95 18.79 8.41 0.32
CA ARG A 95 17.92 7.24 0.49
C ARG A 95 16.49 7.53 0.00
N ARG A 96 15.85 6.49 -0.53
CA ARG A 96 14.50 6.53 -1.10
C ARG A 96 13.55 5.73 -0.22
N THR A 97 12.37 6.26 0.03
CA THR A 97 11.28 5.56 0.71
C THR A 97 10.07 5.51 -0.21
N VAL A 98 9.55 4.32 -0.47
CA VAL A 98 8.41 4.10 -1.36
C VAL A 98 7.16 3.91 -0.53
N LYS A 99 6.22 4.84 -0.66
CA LYS A 99 4.88 4.74 -0.10
C LYS A 99 3.94 4.24 -1.21
N PRO A 100 3.34 3.04 -1.08
CA PRO A 100 2.30 2.63 -2.00
C PRO A 100 1.09 3.55 -1.90
N SER A 101 0.51 3.92 -3.03
CA SER A 101 -0.77 4.64 -3.05
C SER A 101 -1.86 3.68 -2.56
N ARG A 102 -2.41 3.95 -1.38
CA ARG A 102 -3.59 3.22 -0.89
C ARG A 102 -4.81 3.82 -1.59
N THR A 103 -5.61 2.98 -2.24
CA THR A 103 -6.99 3.35 -2.54
C THR A 103 -7.70 3.46 -1.21
N GLU A 104 -8.23 4.64 -0.89
CA GLU A 104 -9.38 4.71 0.00
C GLU A 104 -10.46 3.86 -0.68
N SER A 105 -10.83 2.74 -0.06
CA SER A 105 -12.08 2.09 -0.41
C SER A 105 -13.18 3.05 0.02
N VAL A 106 -13.65 3.88 -0.91
CA VAL A 106 -14.93 4.57 -0.75
C VAL A 106 -15.95 3.46 -0.51
N ARG A 107 -16.39 3.28 0.74
CA ARG A 107 -17.58 2.50 1.01
C ARG A 107 -18.70 3.19 0.24
N PRO A 108 -19.47 2.49 -0.61
CA PRO A 108 -20.65 3.09 -1.18
C PRO A 108 -21.58 3.47 -0.03
N ILE A 109 -21.70 4.77 0.22
CA ILE A 109 -22.78 5.31 1.03
C ILE A 109 -24.02 5.04 0.20
N THR A 110 -24.78 4.01 0.58
CA THR A 110 -26.16 3.86 0.15
C THR A 110 -26.91 5.06 0.71
N THR A 111 -27.09 6.10 -0.10
CA THR A 111 -28.04 7.17 0.18
C THR A 111 -29.43 6.54 0.10
N SER A 112 -29.98 6.19 1.26
CA SER A 112 -31.42 6.05 1.43
C SER A 112 -32.01 7.43 1.20
N ASP A 113 -32.64 7.62 0.03
CA ASP A 113 -33.49 8.78 -0.25
C ASP A 113 -34.58 8.85 0.83
N VAL A 114 -34.42 9.79 1.75
CA VAL A 114 -35.51 10.30 2.60
C VAL A 114 -35.87 11.64 2.01
N SER A 115 -36.83 11.63 1.08
CA SER A 115 -37.44 12.84 0.54
C SER A 115 -38.45 13.38 1.55
N THR A 116 -38.08 14.45 2.24
CA THR A 116 -39.02 15.38 2.89
C THR A 116 -39.45 16.43 1.88
N THR A 117 -40.75 16.48 1.54
CA THR A 117 -41.42 17.68 1.04
C THR A 117 -42.87 17.68 1.50
N ASP A 118 -43.25 18.72 2.24
CA ASP A 118 -44.62 19.03 2.67
C ASP A 118 -45.47 19.63 1.53
N ALA A 119 -46.79 19.39 1.68
CA ALA A 119 -47.96 20.20 1.28
C ALA A 119 -48.50 20.21 -0.18
N SER A 120 -49.67 19.56 -0.31
CA SER A 120 -50.93 19.93 -1.00
C SER A 120 -50.97 20.36 -2.47
N THR A 121 -51.72 19.62 -3.30
CA THR A 121 -53.07 20.00 -3.84
C THR A 121 -53.57 18.98 -4.90
N LEU A 122 -54.73 18.37 -4.60
CA LEU A 122 -55.83 17.86 -5.44
C LEU A 122 -55.57 17.38 -6.89
N GLN A 123 -55.89 16.11 -7.19
CA GLN A 123 -57.00 15.65 -8.07
C GLN A 123 -56.87 14.16 -8.47
N SER A 124 -58.00 13.58 -8.85
CA SER A 124 -58.41 12.18 -8.72
C SER A 124 -58.42 11.38 -10.04
N GLU A 125 -58.21 10.06 -9.95
CA GLU A 125 -58.89 8.98 -10.71
C GLU A 125 -58.53 8.74 -12.22
N PRO A 126 -58.80 7.54 -12.81
CA PRO A 126 -57.75 6.64 -13.34
C PRO A 126 -57.94 6.21 -14.82
N ALA A 127 -56.96 5.54 -15.43
CA ALA A 127 -57.18 4.72 -16.65
C ALA A 127 -56.12 3.64 -16.92
N VAL A 128 -56.62 2.53 -17.47
CA VAL A 128 -56.08 1.18 -17.70
C VAL A 128 -55.14 1.08 -18.91
N GLY A 129 -54.18 0.13 -18.91
CA GLY A 129 -53.44 -0.28 -20.10
C GLY A 129 -52.55 -1.52 -19.91
N ASN A 130 -52.99 -2.66 -20.44
CA ASN A 130 -52.44 -4.02 -20.30
C ASN A 130 -51.21 -4.36 -21.19
N ASN A 131 -50.54 -5.46 -20.78
CA ASN A 131 -49.88 -6.54 -21.56
C ASN A 131 -48.39 -6.50 -21.97
N LEU A 132 -47.67 -7.44 -21.34
CA LEU A 132 -46.46 -8.23 -21.70
C LEU A 132 -46.38 -8.73 -23.18
N PRO A 133 -45.35 -9.51 -23.63
CA PRO A 133 -44.08 -9.95 -23.01
C PRO A 133 -42.85 -9.87 -23.96
N ASN A 134 -41.63 -10.15 -23.46
CA ASN A 134 -40.75 -11.00 -24.26
C ASN A 134 -39.89 -11.94 -23.41
N LYS A 135 -39.77 -13.15 -23.94
CA LYS A 135 -39.55 -14.45 -23.31
C LYS A 135 -38.10 -14.90 -23.58
N THR A 136 -37.46 -15.52 -22.58
CA THR A 136 -36.58 -16.74 -22.64
C THR A 136 -35.41 -16.81 -23.65
N ALA A 137 -34.30 -17.52 -23.47
CA ALA A 137 -33.63 -18.26 -22.41
C ALA A 137 -32.33 -18.83 -23.06
N ASP A 138 -31.49 -19.47 -22.25
CA ASP A 138 -30.54 -20.54 -22.62
C ASP A 138 -29.14 -20.17 -23.19
N ASN A 139 -28.18 -19.98 -22.28
CA ASN A 139 -26.75 -20.13 -22.52
C ASN A 139 -26.25 -21.29 -21.65
N SER A 140 -26.36 -22.50 -22.21
CA SER A 140 -25.87 -23.75 -21.63
C SER A 140 -24.44 -24.08 -22.13
N ASN A 141 -23.44 -23.20 -21.90
CA ASN A 141 -22.03 -23.43 -22.30
C ASN A 141 -20.99 -23.16 -21.19
N SER A 142 -21.41 -23.19 -19.91
CA SER A 142 -20.51 -22.86 -18.78
C SER A 142 -19.79 -24.08 -18.18
N LYS A 143 -20.39 -25.27 -18.23
CA LYS A 143 -19.87 -26.46 -17.51
C LYS A 143 -18.82 -27.30 -18.29
N LYS A 144 -18.75 -27.23 -19.62
CA LYS A 144 -17.77 -28.02 -20.41
C LYS A 144 -16.35 -27.43 -20.43
N ARG A 145 -16.19 -26.09 -20.33
CA ARG A 145 -14.88 -25.42 -20.31
C ARG A 145 -14.10 -25.57 -18.99
N ALA A 146 -14.78 -25.79 -17.87
CA ALA A 146 -14.13 -25.97 -16.58
C ALA A 146 -13.40 -27.33 -16.45
N LYS A 147 -13.86 -28.37 -17.18
CA LYS A 147 -13.25 -29.71 -17.14
C LYS A 147 -11.97 -29.81 -17.98
N ALA A 148 -11.92 -29.17 -19.16
CA ALA A 148 -10.71 -29.11 -20.00
C ALA A 148 -9.55 -28.37 -19.32
N ARG A 149 -9.84 -27.39 -18.46
CA ARG A 149 -8.81 -26.69 -17.66
C ARG A 149 -8.23 -27.50 -16.51
N LYS A 150 -8.90 -28.57 -16.07
CA LYS A 150 -8.42 -29.42 -14.97
C LYS A 150 -7.54 -30.59 -15.42
N GLN A 151 -7.63 -31.04 -16.68
CA GLN A 151 -6.82 -32.16 -17.17
C GLN A 151 -5.49 -31.76 -17.83
N GLY A 152 -5.31 -30.50 -18.24
CA GLY A 152 -4.06 -30.01 -18.84
C GLY A 152 -3.08 -29.33 -17.88
N GLY A 153 -3.46 -29.10 -16.62
CA GLY A 153 -2.67 -28.28 -15.69
C GLY A 153 -1.43 -28.97 -15.10
N LEU A 154 -1.48 -30.29 -14.92
CA LEU A 154 -0.43 -31.01 -14.19
C LEU A 154 0.88 -31.15 -15.01
N GLN A 155 0.80 -31.40 -16.32
CA GLN A 155 1.98 -31.46 -17.19
C GLN A 155 2.64 -30.08 -17.35
N ALA A 156 1.85 -29.00 -17.39
CA ALA A 156 2.38 -27.63 -17.46
C ALA A 156 3.19 -27.26 -16.19
N LEU A 157 2.79 -27.75 -15.02
CA LEU A 157 3.56 -27.56 -13.78
C LEU A 157 4.88 -28.34 -13.79
N LEU A 158 4.91 -29.57 -14.33
CA LEU A 158 6.15 -30.36 -14.44
C LEU A 158 7.17 -29.73 -15.41
N ALA A 159 6.73 -29.20 -16.56
CA ALA A 159 7.60 -28.51 -17.50
C ALA A 159 8.20 -27.22 -16.92
N SER A 160 7.47 -26.51 -16.05
CA SER A 160 7.98 -25.29 -15.39
C SER A 160 9.12 -25.56 -14.40
N LYS A 161 9.14 -26.75 -13.77
CA LYS A 161 10.21 -27.14 -12.84
C LYS A 161 11.53 -27.44 -13.56
N GLN A 162 11.48 -27.97 -14.78
CA GLN A 162 12.69 -28.25 -15.57
C GLN A 162 13.34 -26.97 -16.11
N GLN A 163 12.56 -25.93 -16.42
CA GLN A 163 13.12 -24.65 -16.87
C GLN A 163 13.72 -23.80 -15.73
N SER A 164 13.36 -24.04 -14.47
CA SER A 164 14.01 -23.40 -13.32
C SER A 164 15.35 -24.03 -12.91
N GLN A 165 15.76 -25.15 -13.51
CA GLN A 165 17.04 -25.83 -13.21
C GLN A 165 18.18 -25.46 -14.15
N SER A 166 17.97 -24.62 -15.17
CA SER A 166 19.04 -24.17 -16.06
C SER A 166 19.23 -22.66 -15.96
N LYS A 167 19.90 -22.21 -14.89
CA LYS A 167 20.88 -21.09 -14.83
C LYS A 167 21.14 -20.68 -13.38
N SER A 168 22.36 -21.01 -12.93
CA SER A 168 23.09 -20.43 -11.79
C SER A 168 22.40 -20.44 -10.42
N SER A 169 22.44 -21.58 -9.73
CA SER A 169 22.42 -21.60 -8.27
C SER A 169 23.87 -21.80 -7.80
N LEU A 170 24.47 -20.76 -7.22
CA LEU A 170 25.63 -20.92 -6.35
C LEU A 170 25.14 -21.73 -5.14
N ASP A 171 25.55 -22.99 -5.06
CA ASP A 171 25.16 -23.86 -3.96
C ASP A 171 25.92 -23.44 -2.70
N LEU A 172 25.18 -23.15 -1.64
CA LEU A 172 25.73 -22.68 -0.35
C LEU A 172 26.73 -23.68 0.26
N PHE A 173 26.65 -24.95 -0.14
CA PHE A 173 27.52 -26.03 0.31
C PHE A 173 28.96 -25.94 -0.22
N ASP A 174 29.21 -25.21 -1.30
CA ASP A 174 30.57 -25.03 -1.86
C ASP A 174 31.46 -24.17 -0.94
N PHE A 175 30.86 -23.29 -0.12
CA PHE A 175 31.59 -22.42 0.81
C PHE A 175 32.00 -23.10 2.12
N LEU A 176 31.40 -24.23 2.48
CA LEU A 176 31.70 -24.93 3.74
C LEU A 176 32.87 -25.91 3.65
N GLN A 177 33.47 -26.06 2.47
CA GLN A 177 34.49 -27.08 2.20
C GLN A 177 35.93 -26.54 2.19
N GLN A 178 36.16 -25.34 2.75
CA GLN A 178 37.49 -24.77 2.99
C GLN A 178 37.81 -24.69 4.48
#